data_AF-A0A970AYK3-F1
#
_entry.id   AF-A0A970AYK3-F1
#
_cell.length_a   1.000
_cell.length_b   1.000
_cell.length_c   1.000
_cell.angle_alpha   90.00
_cell.angle_beta   90.00
_cell.angle_gamma   90.00
#
_symmetry.space_group_name_H-M   'P 1'
#
loop_
_entity.id
_entity.type
_entity.pdbx_description
1 polymer ?
#
loop_
_entity_poly.entity_id
_entity_poly.type
_entity_poly.pdbx_seq_one_letter_code
_entity_poly.pdbx_strand_id
1 'polypeptide(L)' 'WWRRAALDDRVARIRAALANRPHVFNLGHGIVPDCPIAHVDRMVMLARQPLAQLLERRA' A
#
# COMPACT_ATOMS: atom_id res chain seq x y z
N TRP A 1 -13.46 -4.51 -10.06
CA TRP A 1 -13.15 -4.99 -8.70
C TRP A 1 -11.68 -4.84 -8.30
N TRP A 2 -10.77 -4.51 -9.21
CA TRP A 2 -9.40 -4.13 -8.84
C TRP A 2 -8.98 -2.87 -9.60
N ARG A 3 -8.72 -1.76 -8.90
CA ARG A 3 -8.21 -0.52 -9.50
C ARG A 3 -6.87 -0.18 -8.86
N ARG A 4 -5.82 -0.03 -9.68
CA ARG A 4 -4.47 0.33 -9.21
C ARG A 4 -4.46 1.61 -8.40
N ALA A 5 -5.17 2.66 -8.86
CA ALA A 5 -5.30 3.91 -8.12
C ALA A 5 -5.86 3.73 -6.70
N ALA A 6 -6.84 2.84 -6.54
CA ALA A 6 -7.43 2.57 -5.23
C ALA A 6 -6.47 1.83 -4.28
N LEU A 7 -5.59 0.96 -4.80
CA LEU A 7 -4.56 0.29 -3.99
C LEU A 7 -3.53 1.31 -3.49
N ASP A 8 -2.97 2.09 -4.40
CA ASP A 8 -1.96 3.12 -4.09
C ASP A 8 -2.46 4.09 -3.01
N ASP A 9 -3.69 4.59 -3.18
CA ASP A 9 -4.34 5.50 -2.24
C ASP A 9 -4.52 4.89 -0.84
N ARG A 10 -4.86 3.60 -0.78
CA ARG A 10 -5.09 2.90 0.50
C ARG A 10 -3.78 2.60 1.22
N VAL A 11 -2.75 2.15 0.49
CA VAL A 11 -1.41 1.95 1.08
C VAL A 11 -0.91 3.26 1.67
N ALA A 12 -0.94 4.36 0.91
CA ALA A 12 -0.49 5.66 1.40
C ALA A 12 -1.29 6.13 2.63
N ARG A 13 -2.63 5.97 2.61
CA ARG A 13 -3.49 6.37 3.74
C ARG A 13 -3.15 5.60 5.02
N ILE A 14 -2.99 4.27 4.93
CA ILE A 14 -2.69 3.43 6.11
C ILE A 14 -1.31 3.78 6.67
N ARG A 15 -0.30 3.93 5.81
CA ARG A 15 1.06 4.30 6.23
C ARG A 15 1.10 5.69 6.87
N ALA A 16 0.37 6.66 6.32
CA ALA A 16 0.26 8.00 6.90
C ALA A 16 -0.38 7.97 8.29
N ALA A 17 -1.45 7.20 8.47
CA ALA A 17 -2.14 7.06 9.75
C ALA A 17 -1.27 6.42 10.85
N LEU A 18 -0.27 5.62 10.47
CA LEU A 18 0.61 4.90 11.39
C LEU A 18 2.03 5.49 11.45
N ALA A 19 2.28 6.65 10.84
CA ALA A 19 3.62 7.22 10.69
C ALA A 19 4.31 7.58 12.01
N ASN A 20 3.55 7.90 13.05
CA ASN A 20 4.10 8.35 14.35
C ASN A 20 4.46 7.20 15.31
N ARG A 21 4.52 5.96 14.80
CA ARG A 21 4.93 4.79 15.58
C ARG A 21 5.61 3.74 14.70
N PRO A 22 6.51 2.91 15.25
CA PRO A 22 7.00 1.74 14.55
C PRO A 22 5.84 0.83 14.12
N HIS A 23 5.83 0.42 12.85
CA HIS A 23 4.80 -0.47 12.33
C HIS A 23 5.35 -1.35 11.19
N VAL A 24 4.85 -2.58 11.12
CA VAL A 24 5.04 -3.47 9.98
C VAL A 24 3.77 -3.39 9.13
N PHE A 25 3.90 -2.93 7.88
CA PHE A 25 2.77 -2.91 6.96
C PHE A 25 2.45 -4.35 6.53
N ASN A 26 1.19 -4.75 6.66
CA ASN A 26 0.71 -6.07 6.25
C ASN A 26 -0.79 -6.04 5.93
N LEU A 27 -1.29 -7.14 5.39
CA LEU A 27 -2.72 -7.37 5.17
C LEU A 27 -3.39 -7.84 6.47
N GLY A 28 -4.68 -7.53 6.62
CA GLY A 28 -5.48 -8.03 7.74
C GLY A 28 -5.93 -9.49 7.59
N HIS A 29 -5.72 -10.09 6.42
CA HIS A 29 -5.99 -11.48 6.10
C HIS A 29 -5.07 -11.96 4.96
N GLY A 30 -5.10 -13.25 4.65
CA GLY A 30 -4.30 -13.83 3.55
C GLY A 30 -4.75 -13.38 2.16
N ILE A 31 -3.82 -13.31 1.21
CA ILE A 31 -4.12 -13.07 -0.22
C ILE A 31 -4.93 -14.27 -0.75
N VAL A 32 -5.99 -13.99 -1.49
CA VAL A 32 -6.82 -15.03 -2.12
C VAL A 32 -6.32 -15.38 -3.53
N PRO A 33 -6.61 -16.59 -4.06
CA PRO A 33 -6.10 -17.04 -5.35
C PRO A 33 -6.43 -16.12 -6.54
N ASP A 34 -7.59 -15.47 -6.52
CA ASP A 34 -8.04 -14.57 -7.61
C ASP A 34 -7.35 -13.20 -7.61
N CYS A 35 -6.48 -12.92 -6.63
CA CYS A 35 -5.75 -11.66 -6.56
C CYS A 35 -4.68 -11.61 -7.67
N PRO A 36 -4.75 -10.64 -8.60
CA PRO A 36 -3.71 -10.50 -9.62
C PRO A 36 -2.34 -10.22 -8.98
N ILE A 37 -1.33 -11.00 -9.36
CA ILE A 37 0.06 -10.87 -8.85
C ILE A 37 0.58 -9.44 -8.98
N ALA A 38 0.26 -8.76 -10.09
CA ALA A 38 0.64 -7.37 -10.33
C ALA A 38 0.19 -6.39 -9.23
N HIS A 39 -0.91 -6.68 -8.50
CA HIS A 39 -1.33 -5.86 -7.36
C HIS A 39 -0.51 -6.16 -6.10
N VAL A 40 -0.10 -7.41 -5.91
CA VAL A 40 0.79 -7.79 -4.81
C VAL A 40 2.15 -7.12 -4.99
N ASP A 41 2.72 -7.20 -6.20
CA ASP A 41 3.98 -6.54 -6.53
C ASP A 41 3.90 -5.03 -6.34
N ARG A 42 2.80 -4.41 -6.80
CA ARG A 42 2.56 -2.98 -6.60
C ARG A 42 2.50 -2.62 -5.11
N MET A 43 1.79 -3.40 -4.30
CA MET A 43 1.69 -3.17 -2.86
C MET A 43 3.06 -3.26 -2.18
N VAL A 44 3.87 -4.27 -2.51
CA VAL A 44 5.22 -4.44 -1.95
C VAL A 44 6.13 -3.28 -2.35
N MET A 45 6.07 -2.84 -3.61
CA MET A 45 6.84 -1.69 -4.08
C MET A 45 6.49 -0.43 -3.29
N LEU A 46 5.21 -0.14 -3.08
CA LEU A 46 4.75 1.02 -2.31
C LEU A 46 5.12 0.93 -0.84
N ALA A 47 5.05 -0.26 -0.23
CA ALA A 47 5.40 -0.47 1.17
C ALA A 47 6.88 -0.19 1.45
N ARG A 48 7.76 -0.46 0.46
CA ARG A 48 9.21 -0.22 0.55
C ARG A 48 9.63 1.22 0.26
N GLN A 49 8.79 2.01 -0.41
CA GLN A 49 9.12 3.41 -0.71
C GLN A 49 9.07 4.31 0.53
N PRO A 50 9.91 5.35 0.64
CA PRO A 50 9.78 6.37 1.66
C PRO A 50 8.36 6.97 1.70
N LEU A 51 7.80 7.19 2.89
CA LEU A 51 6.43 7.71 3.02
C LEU A 51 6.29 9.10 2.40
N ALA A 52 7.29 9.98 2.54
CA ALA A 52 7.30 11.31 1.93
C ALA A 52 7.09 11.24 0.41
N GLN A 53 7.83 10.35 -0.27
CA GLN A 53 7.72 10.15 -1.72
C GLN A 53 6.33 9.65 -2.15
N LEU A 54 5.63 8.87 -1.31
CA LEU A 54 4.26 8.45 -1.61
C LEU A 54 3.27 9.60 -1.49
N LEU A 55 3.46 10.49 -0.52
CA LEU A 55 2.54 11.60 -0.26
C LEU A 55 2.66 12.69 -1.34
N GLU A 56 3.88 12.97 -1.79
CA GLU A 56 4.14 13.92 -2.89
C GLU A 56 3.44 13.53 -4.19
N ARG A 57 3.35 12.22 -4.51
CA ARG A 57 2.69 11.72 -5.72
C ARG A 57 1.16 11.84 -5.70
N ARG A 58 0.57 12.16 -4.54
CA ARG A 58 -0.88 12.32 -4.36
C ARG A 58 -1.34 13.78 -4.38
N ALA A 59 -0.41 14.72 -4.20
CA ALA A 59 -0.65 16.16 -4.30
C ALA A 59 -0.73 16.57 -5.78
#